data_AF-A0AAU5M8I5-F1
#
_entry.id   AF-A0AAU5M8I5-F1
#
_cell.length_a   1.000
_cell.length_b   1.000
_cell.length_c   1.000
_cell.angle_alpha   90.00
_cell.angle_beta   90.00
_cell.angle_gamma   90.00
#
_symmetry.space_group_name_H-M   'P 1'
#
loop_
_entity.id
_entity.type
_entity.pdbx_description
1 polymer ?
#
loop_
_entity_poly.entity_id
_entity_poly.type
_entity_poly.pdbx_seq_one_letter_code
_entity_poly.pdbx_strand_id
1 'polypeptide(L)'
;MKDVVGMRFRDAPATVSPDLPVVHRWVDRNRDAHARLTETVEHGGDRVVLIISIPVHEEMLRARLEIPPLVQFPELLRFRRWQPTEQETEWTLQWVLGLMRRQVDLGLPTKVTSTGPQPVSGLIMITLDRVDPTYAAELEARGDGLTFVLPEPVNPVPLGVAGAWSPYHRVPDAESPIWVTVEKPRADLP
;
A
#
# COMPACT_ATOMS: atom_id res chain seq x y z
N MET A 1 8.90 -14.93 -47.31
CA MET A 1 7.50 -14.50 -47.18
C MET A 1 6.81 -15.48 -46.24
N LYS A 2 6.37 -15.16 -45.02
CA LYS A 2 6.14 -13.89 -44.33
C LYS A 2 6.66 -13.99 -42.89
N ASP A 3 7.29 -12.91 -42.43
CA ASP A 3 7.48 -12.59 -41.02
C ASP A 3 6.13 -12.51 -40.30
N VAL A 4 6.08 -13.04 -39.07
CA VAL A 4 5.33 -12.42 -37.97
C VAL A 4 6.20 -12.50 -36.72
N VAL A 5 6.93 -11.42 -36.50
CA VAL A 5 7.46 -11.01 -35.20
C VAL A 5 6.26 -10.65 -34.32
N GLY A 6 6.16 -11.23 -33.12
CA GLY A 6 5.04 -11.02 -32.21
C GLY A 6 5.46 -10.91 -30.76
N MET A 7 6.14 -9.82 -30.45
CA MET A 7 6.13 -9.14 -29.14
C MET A 7 6.53 -9.98 -27.90
N ARG A 8 7.84 -10.04 -27.66
CA ARG A 8 8.36 -10.16 -26.29
C ARG A 8 7.88 -8.92 -25.53
N PHE A 9 7.01 -9.07 -24.54
CA PHE A 9 6.91 -8.09 -23.46
C PHE A 9 8.29 -8.04 -22.82
N ARG A 10 9.10 -7.06 -23.23
CA ARG A 10 10.28 -6.68 -22.47
C ARG A 10 9.71 -6.03 -21.22
N ASP A 11 9.91 -6.68 -20.08
CA ASP A 11 9.94 -6.04 -18.77
C ASP A 11 10.95 -4.90 -18.86
N ALA A 12 10.48 -3.71 -19.23
CA ALA A 12 11.27 -2.51 -18.98
C ALA A 12 11.30 -2.37 -17.45
N PRO A 13 12.47 -2.40 -16.81
CA PRO A 13 12.52 -2.11 -15.38
C PRO A 13 11.90 -0.73 -15.18
N ALA A 14 11.01 -0.61 -14.18
CA ALA A 14 10.46 0.68 -13.79
C ALA A 14 11.62 1.68 -13.67
N THR A 15 11.59 2.70 -14.51
CA THR A 15 12.67 3.68 -14.59
C THR A 15 12.80 4.35 -13.22
N VAL A 16 14.00 4.32 -12.63
CA VAL A 16 14.30 4.97 -11.34
C VAL A 16 13.71 6.38 -11.35
N SER A 17 13.01 6.76 -10.26
CA SER A 17 12.35 8.06 -10.19
C SER A 17 13.36 9.20 -10.38
N PRO A 18 13.08 10.22 -11.22
CA PRO A 18 13.96 11.38 -11.39
C PRO A 18 14.12 12.18 -10.10
N ASP A 19 13.18 12.04 -9.15
CA ASP A 19 13.19 12.73 -7.86
C ASP A 19 14.04 12.00 -6.81
N LEU A 20 14.44 10.74 -7.06
CA LEU A 20 15.20 9.94 -6.11
C LEU A 20 16.50 10.64 -5.65
N PRO A 21 17.34 11.24 -6.52
CA PRO A 21 18.56 11.93 -6.08
C PRO A 21 18.27 13.19 -5.26
N VAL A 22 17.12 13.85 -5.46
CA VAL A 22 16.72 15.02 -4.67
C VAL A 22 16.34 14.59 -3.26
N VAL A 23 15.49 13.57 -3.15
CA VAL A 23 15.04 13.03 -1.85
C VAL A 23 16.22 12.42 -1.08
N HIS A 24 17.10 11.68 -1.76
CA HIS A 24 18.31 11.13 -1.12
C HIS A 24 19.20 12.24 -0.52
N ARG A 25 19.43 13.33 -1.26
CA ARG A 25 20.18 14.49 -0.73
C ARG A 25 19.49 15.17 0.44
N TRP A 26 18.16 15.15 0.51
CA TRP A 26 17.44 15.67 1.67
C TRP A 26 17.63 14.75 2.89
N VAL A 27 17.51 13.42 2.71
CA VAL A 27 17.73 12.43 3.77
C VAL A 27 19.16 12.49 4.30
N ASP A 28 20.16 12.61 3.42
CA ASP A 28 21.57 12.70 3.82
C ASP A 28 21.90 13.94 4.65
N ARG A 29 21.18 15.05 4.39
CA ARG A 29 21.34 16.32 5.11
C ARG A 29 20.61 16.34 6.45
N ASN A 30 19.52 15.59 6.59
CA ASN A 30 18.66 15.53 7.78
C ASN A 30 18.75 14.15 8.45
N ARG A 31 19.96 13.74 8.86
CA ARG A 31 20.21 12.41 9.44
C ARG A 31 19.52 12.20 10.78
N ASP A 32 19.28 13.28 11.50
CA ASP A 32 18.52 13.38 12.74
C ASP A 32 17.05 12.98 12.57
N ALA A 33 16.47 13.14 11.38
CA ALA A 33 15.12 12.69 11.10
C ALA A 33 15.00 11.16 11.00
N HIS A 34 16.12 10.41 10.97
CA HIS A 34 16.14 8.95 10.85
C HIS A 34 15.25 8.42 9.71
N ALA A 35 15.17 9.16 8.61
CA ALA A 35 14.31 8.84 7.49
C ALA A 35 14.83 7.60 6.72
N ARG A 36 13.91 6.69 6.37
CA ARG A 36 14.17 5.56 5.48
C ARG A 36 13.47 5.78 4.15
N LEU A 37 14.24 5.79 3.08
CA LEU A 37 13.73 5.92 1.71
C LEU A 37 13.57 4.54 1.07
N THR A 38 12.42 4.31 0.46
CA THR A 38 12.10 3.09 -0.30
C THR A 38 11.35 3.46 -1.58
N GLU A 39 11.51 2.65 -2.62
CA GLU A 39 10.82 2.81 -3.90
C GLU A 39 9.76 1.72 -4.04
N THR A 40 8.60 2.08 -4.57
CA THR A 40 7.58 1.13 -5.02
C THR A 40 7.01 1.59 -6.36
N VAL A 41 6.21 0.76 -7.00
CA VAL A 41 5.46 1.15 -8.20
C VAL A 41 4.00 1.39 -7.82
N GLU A 42 3.37 2.43 -8.36
CA GLU A 42 1.94 2.70 -8.19
C GLU A 42 1.10 1.55 -8.79
N HIS A 43 -0.08 1.30 -8.23
CA HIS A 43 -1.02 0.23 -8.63
C HIS A 43 -1.45 0.35 -10.09
N GLY A 44 -0.61 -0.15 -11.01
CA GLY A 44 -0.73 0.07 -12.46
C GLY A 44 0.58 -0.14 -13.22
N GLY A 45 1.73 -0.07 -12.52
CA GLY A 45 3.02 -0.51 -13.04
C GLY A 45 3.85 0.55 -13.78
N ASP A 46 3.33 1.76 -13.99
CA ASP A 46 3.93 2.77 -14.87
C ASP A 46 4.68 3.89 -14.14
N ARG A 47 4.45 4.08 -12.84
CA ARG A 47 5.05 5.18 -12.05
C ARG A 47 5.72 4.70 -10.78
N VAL A 48 6.96 5.17 -10.56
CA VAL A 48 7.69 4.93 -9.31
C VAL A 48 7.25 5.94 -8.25
N VAL A 49 6.84 5.42 -7.10
CA VAL A 49 6.45 6.17 -5.91
C VAL A 49 7.59 6.10 -4.89
N LEU A 50 7.99 7.26 -4.38
CA LEU A 50 9.01 7.37 -3.33
C LEU A 50 8.32 7.38 -1.97
N ILE A 51 8.59 6.35 -1.16
CA ILE A 51 8.10 6.25 0.20
C ILE A 51 9.20 6.69 1.17
N ILE A 52 8.94 7.75 1.91
CA ILE A 52 9.78 8.33 2.95
C ILE A 52 9.18 7.95 4.31
N SER A 53 9.78 6.98 5.00
CA SER A 53 9.35 6.51 6.31
C SER A 53 10.14 7.22 7.41
N ILE A 54 9.46 7.93 8.30
CA ILE A 54 10.08 8.72 9.37
C ILE A 54 9.49 8.26 10.72
N PRO A 55 10.31 8.02 11.76
CA PRO A 55 9.86 7.52 13.06
C PRO A 55 9.44 8.60 14.07
N VAL A 56 9.68 9.90 13.83
CA VAL A 56 9.28 11.03 14.71
C VAL A 56 8.24 11.94 14.02
N HIS A 57 7.11 12.26 14.69
CA HIS A 57 5.87 12.70 13.99
C HIS A 57 6.06 14.12 13.48
N GLU A 58 6.64 14.95 14.33
CA GLU A 58 7.06 16.31 14.01
C GLU A 58 8.04 16.35 12.83
N GLU A 59 9.02 15.45 12.78
CA GLU A 59 9.95 15.34 11.64
C GLU A 59 9.25 14.87 10.36
N MET A 60 8.24 14.00 10.46
CA MET A 60 7.42 13.62 9.30
C MET A 60 6.62 14.81 8.77
N LEU A 61 6.02 15.61 9.66
CA LEU A 61 5.30 16.83 9.28
C LEU A 61 6.25 17.85 8.66
N ARG A 62 7.44 18.04 9.22
CA ARG A 62 8.48 18.90 8.67
C ARG A 62 8.90 18.45 7.27
N ALA A 63 9.18 17.17 7.08
CA ALA A 63 9.54 16.60 5.79
C ALA A 63 8.45 16.82 4.71
N ARG A 64 7.17 16.74 5.10
CA ARG A 64 6.02 17.04 4.21
C ARG A 64 5.95 18.48 3.75
N LEU A 65 6.56 19.41 4.47
CA LEU A 65 6.63 20.81 4.07
C LEU A 65 7.89 21.07 3.23
N GLU A 66 9.00 20.44 3.58
CA GLU A 66 10.31 20.73 2.98
C GLU A 66 10.57 20.00 1.66
N ILE A 67 10.13 18.75 1.50
CA ILE A 67 10.50 17.93 0.33
C ILE A 67 9.63 18.23 -0.91
N PRO A 68 8.29 18.37 -0.83
CA PRO A 68 7.46 18.55 -2.02
C PRO A 68 7.86 19.73 -2.91
N PRO A 69 8.31 20.91 -2.40
CA PRO A 69 8.79 22.00 -3.24
C PRO A 69 10.10 21.72 -3.99
N LEU A 70 10.84 20.67 -3.63
CA LEU A 70 12.15 20.34 -4.20
C LEU A 70 12.08 19.36 -5.37
N VAL A 71 10.96 18.64 -5.51
CA VAL A 71 10.79 17.54 -6.45
C VAL A 71 9.91 17.93 -7.64
N GLN A 72 10.05 17.21 -8.74
CA GLN A 72 9.24 17.42 -9.94
C GLN A 72 7.82 16.84 -9.80
N PHE A 73 7.68 15.70 -9.12
CA PHE A 73 6.40 14.99 -8.97
C PHE A 73 6.04 14.80 -7.49
N PRO A 74 5.64 15.88 -6.77
CA PRO A 74 5.29 15.80 -5.35
C PRO A 74 4.14 14.82 -5.05
N GLU A 75 3.23 14.60 -6.01
CA GLU A 75 2.13 13.65 -5.93
C GLU A 75 2.59 12.17 -5.90
N LEU A 76 3.83 11.89 -6.31
CA LEU A 76 4.46 10.56 -6.25
C LEU A 76 5.29 10.35 -4.99
N LEU A 77 5.21 11.27 -4.03
CA LEU A 77 5.78 11.10 -2.69
C LEU A 77 4.74 10.49 -1.74
N ARG A 78 5.18 9.59 -0.87
CA ARG A 78 4.41 9.08 0.26
C ARG A 78 5.21 9.24 1.53
N PHE A 79 4.63 9.88 2.53
CA PHE A 79 5.25 10.06 3.84
C PHE A 79 4.59 9.12 4.83
N ARG A 80 5.37 8.23 5.42
CA ARG A 80 4.87 7.20 6.33
C ARG A 80 5.45 7.35 7.73
N ARG A 81 4.62 7.00 8.69
CA ARG A 81 5.01 6.81 10.08
C ARG A 81 5.73 5.47 10.22
N TRP A 82 6.99 5.48 10.64
CA TRP A 82 7.64 4.22 11.02
C TRP A 82 7.30 3.91 12.47
N GLN A 83 6.78 2.69 12.74
CA GLN A 83 6.41 2.21 14.07
C GLN A 83 5.48 3.17 14.81
N PRO A 84 4.22 3.31 14.35
CA PRO A 84 3.22 4.11 15.06
C PRO A 84 3.00 3.60 16.49
N THR A 85 2.55 4.50 17.36
CA THR A 85 2.14 4.15 18.73
C THR A 85 0.91 3.25 18.71
N GLU A 86 0.67 2.51 19.80
CA GLU A 86 -0.53 1.68 19.95
C GLU A 86 -1.81 2.51 19.82
N GLN A 87 -1.81 3.73 20.36
CA GLN A 87 -2.95 4.65 20.28
C GLN A 87 -3.23 5.11 18.84
N GLU A 88 -2.21 5.50 18.08
CA GLU A 88 -2.35 5.85 16.67
C GLU A 88 -2.87 4.67 15.84
N THR A 89 -2.36 3.47 16.13
CA THR A 89 -2.77 2.22 15.48
C THR A 89 -4.24 1.91 15.76
N GLU A 90 -4.66 1.95 17.02
CA GLU A 90 -6.04 1.70 17.43
C GLU A 90 -7.01 2.71 16.82
N TRP A 91 -6.71 4.01 16.89
CA TRP A 91 -7.58 5.04 16.30
C TRP A 91 -7.70 4.90 14.78
N THR A 92 -6.59 4.59 14.10
CA THR A 92 -6.60 4.35 12.65
C THR A 92 -7.42 3.11 12.32
N LEU A 93 -7.27 2.02 13.06
CA LEU A 93 -8.05 0.80 12.87
C LEU A 93 -9.54 1.06 13.09
N GLN A 94 -9.94 1.77 14.15
CA GLN A 94 -11.34 2.13 14.41
C GLN A 94 -11.93 2.99 13.28
N TRP A 95 -11.16 3.92 12.73
CA TRP A 95 -11.59 4.69 11.56
C TRP A 95 -11.86 3.80 10.35
N VAL A 96 -10.94 2.88 10.01
CA VAL A 96 -11.11 1.97 8.87
C VAL A 96 -12.29 1.01 9.10
N LEU A 97 -12.45 0.46 10.31
CA LEU A 97 -13.60 -0.37 10.65
C LEU A 97 -14.93 0.41 10.55
N GLY A 98 -14.93 1.69 10.94
CA GLY A 98 -16.08 2.59 10.77
C GLY A 98 -16.41 2.91 9.32
N LEU A 99 -15.40 2.96 8.44
CA LEU A 99 -15.56 3.06 6.99
C LEU A 99 -16.17 1.79 6.40
N MET A 100 -15.61 0.61 6.75
CA MET A 100 -16.12 -0.69 6.31
C MET A 100 -17.60 -0.90 6.65
N ARG A 101 -18.04 -0.47 7.84
CA ARG A 101 -19.45 -0.58 8.25
C ARG A 101 -20.40 0.28 7.41
N ARG A 102 -19.94 1.44 6.93
CA ARG A 102 -20.77 2.44 6.24
C ARG A 102 -20.63 2.42 4.72
N GLN A 103 -19.76 1.58 4.15
CA GLN A 103 -19.45 1.61 2.72
C GLN A 103 -20.66 1.33 1.81
N VAL A 104 -21.67 0.59 2.31
CA VAL A 104 -22.93 0.36 1.59
C VAL A 104 -23.77 1.63 1.55
N ASP A 105 -23.93 2.29 2.70
CA ASP A 105 -24.70 3.54 2.82
C ASP A 105 -24.06 4.68 2.02
N LEU A 106 -22.73 4.68 1.95
CA LEU A 106 -21.94 5.64 1.19
C LEU A 106 -21.93 5.37 -0.32
N GLY A 107 -22.48 4.25 -0.78
CA GLY A 107 -22.54 3.88 -2.20
C GLY A 107 -21.15 3.79 -2.86
N LEU A 108 -20.13 3.37 -2.12
CA LEU A 108 -18.75 3.38 -2.61
C LEU A 108 -18.57 2.36 -3.75
N PRO A 109 -17.95 2.75 -4.89
CA PRO A 109 -17.75 1.86 -6.03
C PRO A 109 -16.70 0.77 -5.76
N THR A 110 -15.71 1.08 -4.93
CA THR A 110 -14.64 0.19 -4.48
C THR A 110 -14.79 -0.04 -2.97
N LYS A 111 -14.63 -1.28 -2.52
CA LYS A 111 -14.90 -1.68 -1.13
C LYS A 111 -13.63 -2.05 -0.40
N VAL A 112 -13.58 -1.73 0.89
CA VAL A 112 -12.55 -2.26 1.78
C VAL A 112 -12.94 -3.70 2.16
N THR A 113 -12.04 -4.65 1.91
CA THR A 113 -12.27 -6.08 2.16
C THR A 113 -11.69 -6.53 3.49
N SER A 114 -10.49 -6.04 3.84
CA SER A 114 -9.83 -6.37 5.10
C SER A 114 -8.97 -5.21 5.60
N THR A 115 -8.65 -5.24 6.90
CA THR A 115 -7.75 -4.27 7.54
C THR A 115 -7.03 -4.92 8.72
N GLY A 116 -5.80 -4.46 9.01
CA GLY A 116 -5.04 -4.93 10.16
C GLY A 116 -3.62 -4.36 10.20
N PRO A 117 -2.93 -4.46 11.35
CA PRO A 117 -1.54 -4.00 11.47
C PRO A 117 -0.60 -4.86 10.63
N GLN A 118 0.31 -4.23 9.90
CA GLN A 118 1.35 -4.92 9.14
C GLN A 118 2.53 -5.26 10.07
N PRO A 119 2.96 -6.53 10.15
CA PRO A 119 3.85 -7.00 11.22
C PRO A 119 5.22 -6.29 11.32
N VAL A 120 5.72 -5.73 10.22
CA VAL A 120 7.09 -5.18 10.14
C VAL A 120 7.12 -3.69 10.45
N SER A 121 6.14 -2.93 9.96
CA SER A 121 6.09 -1.47 10.02
C SER A 121 5.12 -0.94 11.08
N GLY A 122 4.18 -1.76 11.54
CA GLY A 122 3.10 -1.36 12.43
C GLY A 122 2.00 -0.54 11.75
N LEU A 123 2.13 -0.24 10.45
CA LEU A 123 1.12 0.49 9.68
C LEU A 123 -0.16 -0.32 9.54
N ILE A 124 -1.30 0.37 9.46
CA ILE A 124 -2.58 -0.25 9.15
C ILE A 124 -2.65 -0.55 7.64
N MET A 125 -2.62 -1.83 7.31
CA MET A 125 -2.91 -2.31 5.96
C MET A 125 -4.40 -2.20 5.70
N ILE A 126 -4.78 -1.70 4.52
CA ILE A 126 -6.15 -1.72 4.00
C ILE A 126 -6.15 -2.45 2.67
N THR A 127 -7.02 -3.45 2.51
CA THR A 127 -7.18 -4.14 1.22
C THR A 127 -8.48 -3.74 0.53
N LEU A 128 -8.42 -3.59 -0.80
CA LEU A 128 -9.57 -3.22 -1.65
C LEU A 128 -10.05 -4.39 -2.50
N ASP A 129 -11.35 -4.46 -2.80
CA ASP A 129 -11.96 -5.51 -3.63
C ASP A 129 -11.54 -5.49 -5.11
N ARG A 130 -10.85 -4.43 -5.53
CA ARG A 130 -10.31 -4.23 -6.87
C ARG A 130 -9.17 -3.21 -6.84
N VAL A 131 -8.45 -3.12 -7.96
CA VAL A 131 -7.47 -2.05 -8.19
C VAL A 131 -8.20 -0.72 -8.39
N ASP A 132 -7.98 0.22 -7.47
CA ASP A 132 -8.47 1.59 -7.54
C ASP A 132 -7.40 2.54 -7.00
N PRO A 133 -6.49 3.04 -7.86
CA PRO A 133 -5.34 3.84 -7.42
C PRO A 133 -5.76 5.18 -6.82
N THR A 134 -6.83 5.78 -7.35
CA THR A 134 -7.38 7.03 -6.85
C THR A 134 -7.92 6.85 -5.43
N TYR A 135 -8.76 5.84 -5.22
CA TYR A 135 -9.30 5.59 -3.89
C TYR A 135 -8.23 5.13 -2.90
N ALA A 136 -7.26 4.33 -3.34
CA ALA A 136 -6.09 3.97 -2.54
C ALA A 136 -5.32 5.21 -2.07
N ALA A 137 -5.03 6.15 -2.98
CA ALA A 137 -4.33 7.39 -2.63
C ALA A 137 -5.13 8.27 -1.67
N GLU A 138 -6.46 8.36 -1.83
CA GLU A 138 -7.33 9.08 -0.89
C GLU A 138 -7.31 8.48 0.52
N LEU A 139 -7.35 7.15 0.62
CA LEU A 139 -7.26 6.44 1.89
C LEU A 139 -5.88 6.61 2.54
N GLU A 140 -4.79 6.49 1.77
CA GLU A 140 -3.42 6.72 2.28
C GLU A 140 -3.24 8.16 2.76
N ALA A 141 -3.77 9.14 2.02
CA ALA A 141 -3.72 10.55 2.40
C ALA A 141 -4.50 10.81 3.69
N ARG A 142 -5.70 10.23 3.82
CA ARG A 142 -6.53 10.38 5.02
C ARG A 142 -5.99 9.65 6.25
N GLY A 143 -5.29 8.54 6.03
CA GLY A 143 -4.59 7.81 7.09
C GLY A 143 -3.32 8.51 7.58
N ASP A 144 -2.97 9.68 7.02
CA ASP A 144 -1.90 10.55 7.51
C ASP A 144 -0.53 9.85 7.64
N GLY A 145 -0.25 8.88 6.76
CA GLY A 145 1.00 8.10 6.80
C GLY A 145 0.98 6.91 7.75
N LEU A 146 -0.14 6.63 8.42
CA LEU A 146 -0.38 5.45 9.26
C LEU A 146 -0.98 4.27 8.49
N THR A 147 -1.32 4.47 7.21
CA THR A 147 -1.92 3.43 6.37
C THR A 147 -1.11 3.15 5.13
N PHE A 148 -1.29 1.94 4.60
CA PHE A 148 -0.95 1.62 3.21
C PHE A 148 -2.05 0.75 2.61
N VAL A 149 -2.28 0.93 1.31
CA VAL A 149 -3.42 0.30 0.63
C VAL A 149 -2.94 -0.66 -0.45
N LEU A 150 -3.52 -1.85 -0.50
CA LEU A 150 -3.25 -2.88 -1.52
C LEU A 150 -4.56 -3.38 -2.15
N PRO A 151 -4.58 -3.74 -3.44
CA PRO A 151 -5.69 -4.49 -4.02
C PRO A 151 -5.68 -5.96 -3.57
N GLU A 152 -6.86 -6.55 -3.40
CA GLU A 152 -7.04 -7.99 -3.25
C GLU A 152 -7.44 -8.63 -4.60
N PRO A 153 -6.85 -9.78 -4.99
CA PRO A 153 -5.74 -10.46 -4.34
C PRO A 153 -4.40 -9.77 -4.59
N VAL A 154 -3.53 -9.77 -3.57
CA VAL A 154 -2.17 -9.21 -3.63
C VAL A 154 -1.28 -9.99 -4.64
N ASN A 155 -1.70 -11.18 -5.05
CA ASN A 155 -1.10 -11.99 -6.11
C ASN A 155 -2.22 -12.65 -6.97
N PRO A 156 -2.68 -12.04 -8.06
CA PRO A 156 -3.59 -12.72 -8.98
C PRO A 156 -2.83 -13.87 -9.66
N VAL A 157 -3.11 -15.12 -9.26
CA VAL A 157 -2.64 -16.30 -10.00
C VAL A 157 -3.34 -16.27 -11.37
N PRO A 158 -2.62 -16.28 -12.51
CA PRO A 158 -3.25 -16.33 -13.81
C PRO A 158 -4.15 -17.57 -13.91
N LEU A 159 -5.40 -17.43 -14.35
CA LEU A 159 -6.36 -18.54 -14.46
C LEU A 159 -5.83 -19.70 -15.32
N GLY A 160 -4.92 -19.42 -16.26
CA GLY A 160 -4.22 -20.45 -17.06
C GLY A 160 -3.30 -21.37 -16.26
N VAL A 161 -2.85 -20.95 -15.07
CA VAL A 161 -2.02 -21.76 -14.14
C VAL A 161 -2.91 -22.51 -13.13
N ALA A 162 -4.09 -21.99 -12.82
CA ALA A 162 -5.06 -22.62 -11.90
C ALA A 162 -5.60 -23.97 -12.43
N GLY A 163 -5.62 -24.18 -13.74
CA GLY A 163 -6.01 -25.46 -14.35
C GLY A 163 -5.07 -26.64 -14.07
N ALA A 164 -3.87 -26.38 -13.54
CA ALA A 164 -2.87 -27.40 -13.21
C ALA A 164 -2.71 -27.64 -11.69
N TRP A 165 -3.47 -26.95 -10.84
CA TRP A 165 -3.35 -27.04 -9.39
C TRP A 165 -4.16 -28.21 -8.84
N SER A 166 -3.44 -29.25 -8.41
CA SER A 166 -4.02 -30.36 -7.64
C SER A 166 -4.10 -29.98 -6.16
N PRO A 167 -5.21 -30.28 -5.45
CA PRO A 167 -5.44 -29.89 -4.05
C PRO A 167 -4.43 -30.50 -3.04
N TYR A 168 -3.46 -31.28 -3.50
CA TYR A 168 -2.40 -31.89 -2.69
C TYR A 168 -1.10 -31.07 -2.63
N HIS A 169 -0.98 -29.99 -3.41
CA HIS A 169 0.16 -29.07 -3.30
C HIS A 169 -0.12 -28.06 -2.17
N ARG A 170 0.20 -28.45 -0.93
CA ARG A 170 0.34 -27.48 0.18
C ARG A 170 1.44 -26.49 -0.19
N VAL A 171 1.12 -25.21 -0.16
CA VAL A 171 2.11 -24.14 -0.09
C VAL A 171 2.93 -24.39 1.19
N PRO A 172 4.27 -24.51 1.14
CA PRO A 172 5.08 -24.66 2.34
C PRO A 172 4.88 -23.44 3.22
N ASP A 173 4.69 -23.67 4.52
CA ASP A 173 4.41 -22.71 5.59
C ASP A 173 4.94 -21.29 5.32
N ALA A 174 4.13 -20.45 4.66
CA ALA A 174 4.15 -19.03 4.95
C ALA A 174 3.42 -18.93 6.29
N GLU A 175 4.15 -18.66 7.37
CA GLU A 175 3.58 -18.32 8.67
C GLU A 175 2.37 -17.43 8.42
N SER A 176 1.18 -18.00 8.63
CA SER A 176 -0.05 -17.28 8.39
C SER A 176 -0.04 -16.13 9.40
N PRO A 177 -0.09 -14.86 8.96
CA PRO A 177 -0.40 -13.78 9.88
C PRO A 177 -1.69 -14.18 10.58
N ILE A 178 -1.76 -13.96 11.89
CA ILE A 178 -2.94 -14.28 12.68
C ILE A 178 -4.02 -13.28 12.22
N TRP A 179 -4.74 -13.64 11.16
CA TRP A 179 -5.78 -12.81 10.59
C TRP A 179 -6.96 -12.85 11.55
N VAL A 180 -7.30 -11.70 12.12
CA VAL A 180 -8.61 -11.52 12.74
C VAL A 180 -9.62 -11.46 11.61
N THR A 181 -10.11 -12.62 11.18
CA THR A 181 -11.31 -12.70 10.37
C THR A 181 -12.46 -12.26 11.26
N VAL A 182 -12.90 -11.01 11.12
CA VAL A 182 -14.17 -10.59 11.71
C VAL A 182 -15.26 -11.28 10.91
N GLU A 183 -15.74 -12.42 11.43
CA GLU A 183 -16.89 -13.08 10.86
C GLU A 183 -18.07 -12.10 10.87
N LYS A 184 -18.64 -11.88 9.68
CA LYS A 184 -19.89 -11.14 9.52
C LYS A 184 -20.93 -11.80 10.43
N PRO A 185 -21.68 -11.04 11.26
CA PRO A 185 -22.84 -11.62 11.93
C PRO A 185 -23.75 -12.22 10.87
N ARG A 186 -23.99 -13.53 10.93
CA ARG A 186 -25.00 -14.18 10.11
C ARG A 186 -26.36 -13.62 10.56
N ALA A 187 -27.11 -13.07 9.60
CA ALA A 187 -28.46 -12.57 9.83
C ALA A 187 -29.50 -13.70 10.06
N ASP A 188 -29.04 -14.95 10.14
CA ASP A 188 -29.87 -16.15 10.02
C ASP A 188 -29.81 -17.05 11.27
N LEU A 189 -29.33 -16.53 12.40
CA LEU A 189 -29.47 -17.21 13.69
C LEU A 189 -30.46 -16.44 14.57
N PRO A 190 -31.37 -17.15 15.26
CA PRO A 190 -32.53 -16.58 15.96
C PRO A 190 -32.16 -15.68 17.14
#